data_AF-A0AAQ0YWN5-F1
#
_entry.id   AF-A0AAQ0YWN5-F1
#
_cell.length_a   1.000
_cell.length_b   1.000
_cell.length_c   1.000
_cell.angle_alpha   90.00
_cell.angle_beta   90.00
_cell.angle_gamma   90.00
#
_symmetry.space_group_name_H-M   'P 1'
#
loop_
_entity.id
_entity.type
_entity.pdbx_description
1 polymer ?
#
loop_
_entity_poly.entity_id
_entity_poly.type
_entity_poly.pdbx_seq_one_letter_code
_entity_poly.pdbx_strand_id
1 'polypeptide(L)'
;MRNTQLSAALLLFAVAGSAGAHDLFVAFSKPGTAAGEANTALVNNGTFDESAGAVTRARLQNVSLSQGGAKAAPDLASWKEVGKQSQLTVHPAGEGTYLLGVSTMASTSTRTASEFGKYLELEDLPDTLATYDASKFPNGVTYSYTKHARAIGQVGTKLTDDFAASLGYPLEIRLARNPGSVKVGEQLSFQVLQQGTPVPNLRVYVGHRADAPVKGGHGSATLLRTDAQGQASFKVTSAKTWYIHTNHMVPSTQKSLDFVSDRASLSFDISPHAGH
;
A
#
# COMPACT_ATOMS: atom_id res chain seq x y z
N MET A 1 -8.56 46.70 24.76
CA MET A 1 -9.24 45.44 24.37
C MET A 1 -8.50 44.86 23.18
N ARG A 2 -7.75 43.77 23.38
CA ARG A 2 -6.88 43.12 22.38
C ARG A 2 -7.71 42.05 21.67
N ASN A 3 -8.09 42.28 20.41
CA ASN A 3 -8.60 41.24 19.52
C ASN A 3 -7.44 40.62 18.76
N THR A 4 -6.87 39.55 19.29
CA THR A 4 -5.98 38.66 18.54
C THR A 4 -6.84 37.73 17.70
N GLN A 5 -6.94 38.00 16.40
CA GLN A 5 -7.41 37.00 15.45
C GLN A 5 -6.25 36.06 15.12
N LEU A 6 -6.41 34.78 15.48
CA LEU A 6 -5.53 33.71 15.05
C LEU A 6 -5.87 33.37 13.60
N SER A 7 -5.07 33.87 12.66
CA SER A 7 -5.08 33.40 11.28
C SER A 7 -4.53 31.97 11.24
N ALA A 8 -5.41 30.99 11.04
CA ALA A 8 -5.01 29.64 10.68
C ALA A 8 -4.40 29.68 9.27
N ALA A 9 -3.07 29.57 9.18
CA ALA A 9 -2.35 29.50 7.92
C ALA A 9 -2.64 28.14 7.25
N LEU A 10 -3.51 28.16 6.24
CA LEU A 10 -3.75 27.03 5.35
C LEU A 10 -2.58 26.96 4.35
N LEU A 11 -1.58 26.12 4.66
CA LEU A 11 -0.50 25.82 3.71
C LEU A 11 -1.05 24.95 2.57
N LEU A 12 -1.49 25.59 1.49
CA LEU A 12 -1.71 24.96 0.19
C LEU A 12 -0.36 24.75 -0.50
N PHE A 13 0.22 23.57 -0.33
CA PHE A 13 1.20 23.08 -1.31
C PHE A 13 0.45 22.54 -2.52
N ALA A 14 0.31 23.37 -3.56
CA ALA A 14 -0.01 22.90 -4.90
C ALA A 14 1.25 22.23 -5.49
N VAL A 15 1.56 21.02 -5.03
CA VAL A 15 2.41 20.12 -5.80
C VAL A 15 1.51 19.56 -6.89
N ALA A 16 1.89 19.70 -8.16
CA ALA A 16 1.31 18.92 -9.24
C ALA A 16 1.53 17.43 -8.89
N GLY A 17 0.58 16.82 -8.20
CA GLY A 17 0.67 15.47 -7.68
C GLY A 17 0.55 14.50 -8.85
N SER A 18 1.59 13.70 -9.07
CA SER A 18 1.46 12.53 -9.92
C SER A 18 0.61 11.48 -9.20
N ALA A 19 -0.27 10.79 -9.94
CA ALA A 19 -1.02 9.64 -9.43
C ALA A 19 -0.06 8.67 -8.69
N GLY A 20 -0.41 8.25 -7.47
CA GLY A 20 0.45 7.41 -6.62
C GLY A 20 1.38 8.16 -5.65
N ALA A 21 1.46 9.50 -5.66
CA ALA A 21 2.25 10.26 -4.68
C ALA A 21 1.74 10.15 -3.22
N HIS A 22 0.60 9.47 -3.02
CA HIS A 22 -0.07 9.33 -1.74
C HIS A 22 -0.23 7.87 -1.30
N ASP A 23 0.46 6.91 -1.92
CA ASP A 23 0.41 5.52 -1.47
C ASP A 23 1.43 5.24 -0.36
N LEU A 24 1.31 4.07 0.25
CA LEU A 24 2.29 3.55 1.19
C LEU A 24 2.77 2.22 0.64
N PHE A 25 4.08 2.06 0.54
CA PHE A 25 4.71 0.81 0.17
C PHE A 25 5.66 0.39 1.28
N VAL A 26 5.74 -0.92 1.48
CA VAL A 26 6.80 -1.56 2.27
C VAL A 26 7.41 -2.64 1.39
N ALA A 27 8.73 -2.75 1.37
CA ALA A 27 9.46 -3.80 0.66
C ALA A 27 10.76 -4.12 1.41
N PHE A 28 11.23 -5.36 1.35
CA PHE A 28 12.48 -5.74 1.99
C PHE A 28 13.70 -5.31 1.15
N SER A 29 14.77 -4.89 1.83
CA SER A 29 16.00 -4.44 1.16
C SER A 29 16.84 -5.60 0.61
N LYS A 30 16.75 -6.78 1.25
CA LYS A 30 17.43 -8.01 0.83
C LYS A 30 16.40 -9.08 0.43
N PRO A 31 16.21 -9.35 -0.87
CA PRO A 31 15.51 -10.55 -1.33
C PRO A 31 16.24 -11.82 -0.87
N GLY A 32 15.50 -12.86 -0.47
CA GLY A 32 16.08 -14.18 -0.15
C GLY A 32 17.01 -14.22 1.07
N THR A 33 16.59 -13.62 2.18
CA THR A 33 17.38 -13.54 3.43
C THR A 33 17.82 -14.92 3.93
N ALA A 34 19.05 -15.04 4.45
CA ALA A 34 19.51 -16.28 5.09
C ALA A 34 18.87 -16.45 6.49
N ALA A 35 18.75 -17.70 6.95
CA ALA A 35 18.22 -17.98 8.28
C ALA A 35 19.11 -17.35 9.37
N GLY A 36 18.49 -16.63 10.31
CA GLY A 36 19.19 -15.92 11.39
C GLY A 36 19.69 -14.52 11.04
N GLU A 37 19.59 -14.07 9.78
CA GLU A 37 19.89 -12.69 9.41
C GLU A 37 18.70 -11.74 9.62
N ALA A 38 19.00 -10.52 10.05
CA ALA A 38 18.03 -9.43 10.03
C ALA A 38 17.80 -8.96 8.59
N ASN A 39 16.56 -8.54 8.31
CA ASN A 39 16.22 -7.82 7.10
C ASN A 39 15.69 -6.42 7.44
N THR A 40 15.83 -5.49 6.50
CA THR A 40 15.30 -4.13 6.65
C THR A 40 14.11 -3.98 5.73
N ALA A 41 12.94 -3.71 6.32
CA ALA A 41 11.78 -3.25 5.58
C ALA A 41 11.93 -1.76 5.29
N LEU A 42 11.96 -1.40 4.01
CA LEU A 42 11.96 -0.04 3.50
C LEU A 42 10.53 0.43 3.30
N VAL A 43 10.14 1.54 3.94
CA VAL A 43 8.78 2.07 3.94
C VAL A 43 8.76 3.41 3.23
N ASN A 44 8.10 3.45 2.07
CA ASN A 44 7.96 4.63 1.23
C ASN A 44 6.52 5.17 1.31
N ASN A 45 6.39 6.46 1.58
CA ASN A 45 5.12 7.18 1.49
C ASN A 45 5.16 8.07 0.24
N GLY A 46 4.52 7.60 -0.83
CA GLY A 46 4.75 8.05 -2.19
C GLY A 46 4.68 6.89 -3.16
N THR A 47 5.63 6.82 -4.08
CA THR A 47 5.71 5.74 -5.06
C THR A 47 6.46 4.53 -4.49
N PHE A 48 6.50 3.45 -5.25
CA PHE A 48 7.23 2.24 -4.84
C PHE A 48 8.74 2.48 -4.67
N ASP A 49 9.34 3.33 -5.50
CA ASP A 49 10.78 3.56 -5.53
C ASP A 49 11.20 4.83 -4.78
N GLU A 50 10.31 5.82 -4.63
CA GLU A 50 10.63 7.09 -3.98
C GLU A 50 9.62 7.47 -2.90
N SER A 51 10.14 7.92 -1.75
CA SER A 51 9.32 8.45 -0.66
C SER A 51 9.30 9.97 -0.68
N ALA A 52 8.10 10.55 -0.62
CA ALA A 52 7.91 11.99 -0.49
C ALA A 52 8.30 12.50 0.92
N GLY A 53 8.18 11.64 1.94
CA GLY A 53 8.57 11.93 3.32
C GLY A 53 8.39 10.72 4.23
N ALA A 54 9.13 10.68 5.35
CA ALA A 54 9.13 9.54 6.23
C ALA A 54 7.78 9.40 6.97
N VAL A 55 7.37 8.15 7.24
CA VAL A 55 6.25 7.85 8.12
C VAL A 55 6.79 7.76 9.55
N THR A 56 6.39 8.69 10.40
CA THR A 56 6.83 8.71 11.79
C THR A 56 6.15 7.61 12.59
N ARG A 57 6.79 7.13 13.66
CA ARG A 57 6.23 6.08 14.52
C ARG A 57 4.85 6.44 15.09
N ALA A 58 4.61 7.72 15.39
CA ALA A 58 3.33 8.21 15.89
C ALA A 58 2.18 8.08 14.88
N ARG A 59 2.48 7.88 13.59
CA ARG A 59 1.48 7.68 12.53
C ARG A 59 1.06 6.23 12.36
N LEU A 60 1.70 5.28 13.05
CA LEU A 60 1.40 3.86 12.92
C LEU A 60 0.19 3.49 13.77
N GLN A 61 -0.81 2.89 13.12
CA GLN A 61 -1.95 2.26 13.80
C GLN A 61 -1.64 0.82 14.19
N ASN A 62 -0.97 0.09 13.30
CA ASN A 62 -0.57 -1.29 13.53
C ASN A 62 0.64 -1.64 12.66
N VAL A 63 1.55 -2.45 13.22
CA VAL A 63 2.57 -3.16 12.46
C VAL A 63 2.52 -4.61 12.93
N SER A 64 2.46 -5.55 12.00
CA SER A 64 2.32 -6.97 12.30
C SER A 64 3.25 -7.80 11.42
N LEU A 65 3.89 -8.80 12.01
CA LEU A 65 4.69 -9.82 11.34
C LEU A 65 3.99 -11.17 11.50
N SER A 66 3.70 -11.86 10.40
CA SER A 66 3.22 -13.24 10.38
C SER A 66 4.35 -14.17 9.97
N GLN A 67 4.64 -15.18 10.79
CA GLN A 67 5.58 -16.24 10.47
C GLN A 67 5.28 -17.50 11.29
N GLY A 68 5.41 -18.68 10.68
CA GLY A 68 5.18 -19.95 11.36
C GLY A 68 3.74 -20.12 11.84
N GLY A 69 2.78 -19.48 11.16
CA GLY A 69 1.36 -19.50 11.53
C GLY A 69 1.00 -18.58 12.70
N ALA A 70 1.95 -17.83 13.26
CA ALA A 70 1.71 -16.89 14.35
C ALA A 70 1.87 -15.44 13.89
N LYS A 71 1.07 -14.54 14.48
CA LYS A 71 1.17 -13.08 14.29
C LYS A 71 1.76 -12.44 15.54
N ALA A 72 2.74 -11.57 15.36
CA ALA A 72 3.36 -10.79 16.43
C ALA A 72 3.63 -9.35 15.97
N ALA A 73 3.66 -8.42 16.92
CA ALA A 73 4.17 -7.07 16.66
C ALA A 73 5.71 -7.10 16.65
N PRO A 74 6.38 -6.56 15.62
CA PRO A 74 7.83 -6.40 15.64
C PRO A 74 8.24 -5.31 16.64
N ASP A 75 9.53 -5.31 17.02
CA ASP A 75 10.08 -4.27 17.89
C ASP A 75 10.14 -2.91 17.17
N LEU A 76 9.19 -2.02 17.49
CA LEU A 76 9.12 -0.68 16.92
C LEU A 76 10.21 0.27 17.45
N ALA A 77 11.06 -0.13 18.40
CA ALA A 77 12.27 0.61 18.71
C ALA A 77 13.28 0.59 17.53
N SER A 78 13.19 -0.40 16.64
CA SER A 78 14.00 -0.46 15.42
C SER A 78 13.43 0.36 14.24
N TRP A 79 12.26 1.00 14.42
CA TRP A 79 11.69 1.91 13.43
C TRP A 79 12.49 3.21 13.39
N LYS A 80 13.10 3.52 12.23
CA LYS A 80 13.95 4.70 12.03
C LYS A 80 13.50 5.51 10.82
N GLU A 81 13.57 6.82 10.95
CA GLU A 81 13.38 7.75 9.84
C GLU A 81 14.76 8.07 9.25
N VAL A 82 15.01 7.64 8.00
CA VAL A 82 16.29 7.78 7.30
C VAL A 82 16.05 8.65 6.06
N GLY A 83 16.36 9.95 6.18
CA GLY A 83 16.03 10.92 5.13
C GLY A 83 14.52 11.02 4.92
N LYS A 84 14.04 10.74 3.70
CA LYS A 84 12.59 10.73 3.38
C LYS A 84 11.93 9.36 3.55
N GLN A 85 12.68 8.32 3.90
CA GLN A 85 12.17 6.96 4.00
C GLN A 85 12.12 6.51 5.46
N SER A 86 11.15 5.67 5.82
CA SER A 86 11.18 4.97 7.11
C SER A 86 11.70 3.56 6.93
N GLN A 87 12.40 3.04 7.93
CA GLN A 87 12.98 1.70 7.91
C GLN A 87 12.62 0.97 9.19
N LEU A 88 12.31 -0.33 9.08
CA LEU A 88 12.10 -1.21 10.22
C LEU A 88 13.03 -2.40 10.08
N THR A 89 13.83 -2.69 11.11
CA THR A 89 14.60 -3.93 11.17
C THR A 89 13.70 -5.04 11.70
N VAL A 90 13.60 -6.14 10.94
CA VAL A 90 12.88 -7.34 11.32
C VAL A 90 13.83 -8.52 11.47
N HIS A 91 13.50 -9.42 12.38
CA HIS A 91 14.24 -10.65 12.67
C HIS A 91 13.31 -11.84 12.48
N PRO A 92 13.20 -12.39 11.25
CA PRO A 92 12.44 -13.60 11.03
C PRO A 92 12.96 -14.75 11.91
N ALA A 93 12.05 -15.50 12.52
CA ALA A 93 12.37 -16.50 13.55
C ALA A 93 13.08 -17.76 13.00
N GLY A 94 12.91 -18.07 11.72
CA GLY A 94 13.52 -19.24 11.09
C GLY A 94 13.27 -19.31 9.58
N GLU A 95 13.65 -20.43 8.98
CA GLU A 95 13.41 -20.70 7.56
C GLU A 95 11.91 -20.75 7.26
N GLY A 96 11.49 -20.10 6.18
CA GLY A 96 10.08 -19.95 5.85
C GLY A 96 9.76 -18.65 5.15
N THR A 97 8.51 -18.53 4.71
CA THR A 97 7.95 -17.29 4.23
C THR A 97 7.45 -16.47 5.42
N TYR A 98 7.51 -15.15 5.32
CA TYR A 98 6.97 -14.25 6.34
C TYR A 98 6.28 -13.07 5.68
N LEU A 99 5.34 -12.47 6.41
CA LEU A 99 4.55 -11.35 5.94
C LEU A 99 4.63 -10.22 6.94
N LEU A 100 5.13 -9.06 6.51
CA LEU A 100 5.06 -7.82 7.26
C LEU A 100 3.87 -7.00 6.78
N GLY A 101 3.13 -6.41 7.71
CA GLY A 101 2.13 -5.38 7.45
C GLY A 101 2.43 -4.10 8.22
N VAL A 102 2.12 -2.97 7.59
CA VAL A 102 2.19 -1.62 8.15
C VAL A 102 0.88 -0.91 7.83
N SER A 103 0.15 -0.50 8.86
CA SER A 103 -1.08 0.29 8.76
C SER A 103 -0.91 1.63 9.45
N THR A 104 -1.30 2.72 8.80
CA THR A 104 -1.28 4.06 9.40
C THR A 104 -2.56 4.37 10.16
N MET A 105 -2.51 5.37 11.05
CA MET A 105 -3.71 6.01 11.58
C MET A 105 -4.44 6.75 10.45
N ALA A 106 -5.77 6.82 10.56
CA ALA A 106 -6.60 7.60 9.65
C ALA A 106 -6.19 9.08 9.68
N SER A 107 -6.22 9.73 8.53
CA SER A 107 -6.02 11.17 8.39
C SER A 107 -7.23 11.80 7.74
N THR A 108 -7.70 12.91 8.29
CA THR A 108 -8.84 13.63 7.75
C THR A 108 -8.36 14.82 6.93
N SER A 109 -9.00 15.06 5.80
CA SER A 109 -8.78 16.23 4.95
C SER A 109 -10.13 16.82 4.57
N THR A 110 -10.18 18.13 4.37
CA THR A 110 -11.36 18.82 3.83
C THR A 110 -10.92 19.64 2.63
N ARG A 111 -11.71 19.58 1.56
CA ARG A 111 -11.47 20.31 0.31
C ARG A 111 -12.75 21.00 -0.14
N THR A 112 -12.64 22.01 -0.98
CA THR A 112 -13.83 22.50 -1.69
C THR A 112 -14.39 21.40 -2.59
N ALA A 113 -15.67 21.47 -2.94
CA ALA A 113 -16.30 20.47 -3.81
C ALA A 113 -15.61 20.35 -5.18
N SER A 114 -15.16 21.48 -5.76
CA SER A 114 -14.43 21.47 -7.04
C SER A 114 -13.05 20.83 -6.92
N GLU A 115 -12.31 21.14 -5.86
CA GLU A 115 -10.99 20.54 -5.62
C GLU A 115 -11.09 19.04 -5.35
N PHE A 116 -12.15 18.59 -4.69
CA PHE A 116 -12.37 17.16 -4.48
C PHE A 116 -12.63 16.42 -5.79
N GLY A 117 -13.42 16.98 -6.71
CA GLY A 117 -13.59 16.41 -8.05
C GLY A 117 -12.26 16.25 -8.81
N LYS A 118 -11.42 17.31 -8.82
CA LYS A 118 -10.07 17.27 -9.39
C LYS A 118 -9.16 16.26 -8.69
N TYR A 119 -9.31 16.11 -7.37
CA TYR A 119 -8.57 15.12 -6.59
C TYR A 119 -8.93 13.69 -7.03
N LEU A 120 -10.22 13.39 -7.25
CA LEU A 120 -10.63 12.07 -7.76
C LEU A 120 -10.06 11.78 -9.16
N GLU A 121 -9.96 12.79 -10.03
CA GLU A 121 -9.29 12.65 -11.33
C GLU A 121 -7.79 12.36 -11.20
N LEU A 122 -7.08 13.13 -10.36
CA LEU A 122 -5.64 12.99 -10.15
C LEU A 122 -5.25 11.67 -9.47
N GLU A 123 -6.10 11.17 -8.57
CA GLU A 123 -5.91 9.87 -7.91
C GLU A 123 -6.45 8.68 -8.72
N ASP A 124 -6.93 8.93 -9.94
CA ASP A 124 -7.49 7.91 -10.83
C ASP A 124 -8.60 7.08 -10.17
N LEU A 125 -9.60 7.77 -9.62
CA LEU A 125 -10.80 7.21 -9.00
C LEU A 125 -12.05 7.43 -9.87
N PRO A 126 -12.10 6.91 -11.11
CA PRO A 126 -13.18 7.20 -12.05
C PRO A 126 -14.53 6.68 -11.58
N ASP A 127 -14.58 5.60 -10.80
CA ASP A 127 -15.85 5.01 -10.34
C ASP A 127 -16.50 5.90 -9.25
N THR A 128 -15.68 6.44 -8.34
CA THR A 128 -16.14 7.44 -7.35
C THR A 128 -16.51 8.75 -8.05
N LEU A 129 -15.67 9.20 -8.99
CA LEU A 129 -15.92 10.42 -9.77
C LEU A 129 -17.21 10.36 -10.57
N ALA A 130 -17.53 9.21 -11.18
CA ALA A 130 -18.74 9.04 -11.99
C ALA A 130 -20.05 9.24 -11.20
N THR A 131 -20.02 9.04 -9.88
CA THR A 131 -21.18 9.25 -9.00
C THR A 131 -21.10 10.52 -8.17
N TYR A 132 -19.98 11.25 -8.27
CA TYR A 132 -19.74 12.47 -7.52
C TYR A 132 -20.51 13.65 -8.11
N ASP A 133 -21.23 14.37 -7.25
CA ASP A 133 -21.98 15.57 -7.59
C ASP A 133 -21.61 16.70 -6.63
N ALA A 134 -20.85 17.66 -7.14
CA ALA A 134 -20.35 18.79 -6.36
C ALA A 134 -21.46 19.65 -5.73
N SER A 135 -22.67 19.67 -6.32
CA SER A 135 -23.79 20.47 -5.79
C SER A 135 -24.30 19.96 -4.43
N LYS A 136 -24.05 18.69 -4.11
CA LYS A 136 -24.41 18.08 -2.82
C LYS A 136 -23.48 18.47 -1.68
N PHE A 137 -22.35 19.13 -1.98
CA PHE A 137 -21.31 19.46 -1.01
C PHE A 137 -21.04 20.98 -0.96
N PRO A 138 -22.04 21.83 -0.67
CA PRO A 138 -21.88 23.29 -0.70
C PRO A 138 -20.87 23.82 0.33
N ASN A 139 -20.59 23.06 1.38
CA ASN A 139 -19.63 23.40 2.43
C ASN A 139 -18.26 22.71 2.24
N GLY A 140 -18.04 22.08 1.09
CA GLY A 140 -16.87 21.25 0.83
C GLY A 140 -17.10 19.78 1.19
N VAL A 141 -16.06 18.98 0.95
CA VAL A 141 -16.03 17.53 1.16
C VAL A 141 -14.98 17.21 2.21
N THR A 142 -15.39 16.60 3.31
CA THR A 142 -14.51 16.07 4.34
C THR A 142 -14.35 14.56 4.15
N TYR A 143 -13.12 14.08 4.06
CA TYR A 143 -12.85 12.66 3.88
C TYR A 143 -11.69 12.19 4.75
N SER A 144 -11.73 10.92 5.15
CA SER A 144 -10.61 10.27 5.83
C SER A 144 -9.89 9.32 4.89
N TYR A 145 -8.57 9.18 5.05
CA TYR A 145 -7.81 8.14 4.37
C TYR A 145 -6.90 7.36 5.32
N THR A 146 -6.74 6.07 5.03
CA THR A 146 -5.85 5.15 5.73
C THR A 146 -5.00 4.38 4.72
N LYS A 147 -3.78 4.01 5.09
CA LYS A 147 -2.86 3.28 4.21
C LYS A 147 -2.40 1.98 4.85
N HIS A 148 -2.41 0.91 4.06
CA HIS A 148 -2.11 -0.46 4.47
C HIS A 148 -1.10 -1.08 3.51
N ALA A 149 0.16 -1.15 3.90
CA ALA A 149 1.21 -1.74 3.09
C ALA A 149 1.60 -3.11 3.64
N ARG A 150 1.75 -4.09 2.75
CA ARG A 150 2.20 -5.45 3.08
C ARG A 150 3.44 -5.82 2.24
N ALA A 151 4.34 -6.59 2.82
CA ALA A 151 5.49 -7.17 2.13
C ALA A 151 5.64 -8.65 2.48
N ILE A 152 5.79 -9.49 1.46
CA ILE A 152 6.14 -10.90 1.62
C ILE A 152 7.66 -11.03 1.50
N GLY A 153 8.27 -11.65 2.50
CA GLY A 153 9.68 -11.98 2.52
C GLY A 153 9.88 -13.50 2.58
N GLN A 154 11.06 -13.95 2.19
CA GLN A 154 11.46 -15.35 2.18
C GLN A 154 12.79 -15.52 2.91
N VAL A 155 12.84 -16.49 3.83
CA VAL A 155 14.06 -16.95 4.49
C VAL A 155 14.37 -18.37 4.03
N GLY A 156 15.54 -18.58 3.43
CA GLY A 156 15.93 -19.88 2.87
C GLY A 156 14.96 -20.38 1.78
N THR A 157 14.89 -21.69 1.57
CA THR A 157 14.16 -22.30 0.44
C THR A 157 12.83 -22.92 0.84
N LYS A 158 12.60 -23.15 2.14
CA LYS A 158 11.30 -23.64 2.63
C LYS A 158 10.21 -22.59 2.41
N LEU A 159 9.24 -22.92 1.55
CA LEU A 159 8.04 -22.09 1.35
C LEU A 159 6.98 -22.43 2.40
N THR A 160 6.37 -21.41 3.01
CA THR A 160 5.27 -21.56 3.98
C THR A 160 4.09 -20.66 3.61
N ASP A 161 2.92 -20.88 4.21
CA ASP A 161 1.68 -20.19 3.84
C ASP A 161 1.48 -18.82 4.52
N ASP A 162 2.47 -18.34 5.27
CA ASP A 162 2.41 -17.05 5.98
C ASP A 162 2.17 -15.85 5.04
N PHE A 163 2.55 -15.96 3.76
CA PHE A 163 2.24 -14.96 2.74
C PHE A 163 0.73 -14.66 2.63
N ALA A 164 -0.10 -15.68 2.89
CA ALA A 164 -1.55 -15.63 2.75
C ALA A 164 -2.26 -15.15 4.02
N ALA A 165 -1.55 -14.92 5.13
CA ALA A 165 -2.16 -14.53 6.39
C ALA A 165 -3.02 -13.25 6.25
N SER A 166 -4.12 -13.19 6.99
CA SER A 166 -4.89 -11.95 7.18
C SER A 166 -4.35 -11.21 8.40
N LEU A 167 -4.01 -9.94 8.18
CA LEU A 167 -3.55 -9.02 9.22
C LEU A 167 -4.69 -8.20 9.80
N GLY A 168 -5.92 -8.35 9.26
CA GLY A 168 -7.11 -7.64 9.73
C GLY A 168 -7.13 -6.17 9.31
N TYR A 169 -6.38 -5.79 8.27
CA TYR A 169 -6.42 -4.43 7.74
C TYR A 169 -7.71 -4.19 6.96
N PRO A 170 -8.28 -2.95 7.00
CA PRO A 170 -9.49 -2.59 6.27
C PRO A 170 -9.49 -2.99 4.79
N LEU A 171 -8.37 -2.81 4.08
CA LEU A 171 -8.21 -3.24 2.70
C LEU A 171 -6.97 -4.13 2.58
N GLU A 172 -7.15 -5.36 2.12
CA GLU A 172 -6.07 -6.34 1.95
C GLU A 172 -5.97 -6.83 0.51
N ILE A 173 -4.74 -6.91 -0.01
CA ILE A 173 -4.40 -7.62 -1.24
C ILE A 173 -3.75 -8.96 -0.84
N ARG A 174 -4.21 -10.07 -1.39
CA ARG A 174 -3.73 -11.42 -1.07
C ARG A 174 -3.39 -12.19 -2.34
N LEU A 175 -2.20 -12.77 -2.41
CA LEU A 175 -1.82 -13.65 -3.53
C LEU A 175 -2.51 -15.00 -3.42
N ALA A 176 -2.79 -15.63 -4.56
CA ALA A 176 -3.36 -16.97 -4.64
C ALA A 176 -2.34 -18.09 -4.35
N ARG A 177 -1.04 -17.80 -4.49
CA ARG A 177 0.05 -18.75 -4.25
C ARG A 177 1.29 -18.03 -3.73
N ASN A 178 2.18 -18.79 -3.10
CA ASN A 178 3.43 -18.26 -2.56
C ASN A 178 4.29 -17.71 -3.72
N PRO A 179 4.75 -16.44 -3.66
CA PRO A 179 5.53 -15.85 -4.74
C PRO A 179 6.86 -16.58 -4.99
N GLY A 180 7.42 -17.24 -3.97
CA GLY A 180 8.64 -18.04 -4.09
C GLY A 180 8.48 -19.30 -4.95
N SER A 181 7.26 -19.76 -5.23
CA SER A 181 7.01 -20.88 -6.15
C SER A 181 6.70 -20.43 -7.58
N VAL A 182 6.69 -19.12 -7.86
CA VAL A 182 6.25 -18.55 -9.12
C VAL A 182 7.43 -18.34 -10.05
N LYS A 183 7.33 -18.89 -11.26
CA LYS A 183 8.35 -18.72 -12.31
C LYS A 183 8.02 -17.56 -13.23
N VAL A 184 9.06 -16.96 -13.79
CA VAL A 184 8.93 -16.02 -14.91
C VAL A 184 8.22 -16.72 -16.07
N GLY A 185 7.21 -16.06 -16.63
CA GLY A 185 6.34 -16.58 -17.68
C GLY A 185 4.99 -17.09 -17.16
N GLU A 186 4.84 -17.37 -15.86
CA GLU A 186 3.59 -17.87 -15.29
C GLU A 186 2.60 -16.75 -14.93
N GLN A 187 1.32 -17.11 -14.82
CA GLN A 187 0.29 -16.25 -14.24
C GLN A 187 0.34 -16.25 -12.71
N LEU A 188 0.24 -15.08 -12.11
CA LEU A 188 -0.01 -14.92 -10.68
C LEU A 188 -1.34 -14.20 -10.48
N SER A 189 -2.22 -14.80 -9.68
CA SER A 189 -3.51 -14.23 -9.30
C SER A 189 -3.45 -13.64 -7.90
N PHE A 190 -4.27 -12.64 -7.66
CA PHE A 190 -4.49 -12.04 -6.36
C PHE A 190 -5.97 -11.75 -6.15
N GLN A 191 -6.35 -11.52 -4.89
CA GLN A 191 -7.68 -11.09 -4.48
C GLN A 191 -7.57 -9.82 -3.64
N VAL A 192 -8.51 -8.88 -3.83
CA VAL A 192 -8.67 -7.69 -3.00
C VAL A 192 -9.91 -7.82 -2.12
N LEU A 193 -9.73 -7.58 -0.83
CA LEU A 193 -10.76 -7.73 0.20
C LEU A 193 -10.89 -6.44 1.01
N GLN A 194 -12.10 -5.87 1.07
CA GLN A 194 -12.46 -4.82 2.04
C GLN A 194 -13.09 -5.51 3.24
N GLN A 195 -12.46 -5.42 4.42
CA GLN A 195 -12.93 -6.03 5.66
C GLN A 195 -13.24 -7.54 5.48
N GLY A 196 -12.39 -8.23 4.72
CA GLY A 196 -12.58 -9.66 4.40
C GLY A 196 -13.58 -9.96 3.29
N THR A 197 -14.26 -8.96 2.73
CA THR A 197 -15.24 -9.12 1.64
C THR A 197 -14.62 -8.77 0.28
N PRO A 198 -14.79 -9.60 -0.76
CA PRO A 198 -14.33 -9.27 -2.12
C PRO A 198 -14.80 -7.92 -2.64
N VAL A 199 -13.88 -7.16 -3.25
CA VAL A 199 -14.20 -5.87 -3.89
C VAL A 199 -14.21 -6.04 -5.41
N PRO A 200 -15.39 -6.08 -6.05
CA PRO A 200 -15.47 -6.25 -7.49
C PRO A 200 -15.21 -4.96 -8.25
N ASN A 201 -14.80 -5.10 -9.51
CA ASN A 201 -14.58 -3.99 -10.43
C ASN A 201 -13.60 -2.92 -9.92
N LEU A 202 -12.72 -3.25 -8.97
CA LEU A 202 -11.76 -2.32 -8.39
C LEU A 202 -10.55 -2.18 -9.31
N ARG A 203 -10.11 -0.94 -9.55
CA ARG A 203 -8.87 -0.66 -10.28
C ARG A 203 -7.66 -1.06 -9.44
N VAL A 204 -6.76 -1.82 -10.03
CA VAL A 204 -5.55 -2.30 -9.37
C VAL A 204 -4.37 -2.12 -10.30
N TYR A 205 -3.29 -1.59 -9.76
CA TYR A 205 -2.04 -1.37 -10.47
C TYR A 205 -1.03 -2.43 -10.07
N VAL A 206 -0.46 -3.11 -11.06
CA VAL A 206 0.59 -4.11 -10.87
C VAL A 206 1.86 -3.64 -11.56
N GLY A 207 2.93 -3.48 -10.79
CA GLY A 207 4.23 -3.09 -11.31
C GLY A 207 5.36 -3.89 -10.67
N HIS A 208 6.58 -3.54 -11.03
CA HIS A 208 7.78 -4.05 -10.41
C HIS A 208 8.82 -2.94 -10.28
N ARG A 209 9.81 -3.14 -9.41
CA ARG A 209 10.93 -2.23 -9.23
C ARG A 209 11.55 -1.90 -10.60
N ALA A 210 11.68 -0.61 -10.89
CA ALA A 210 12.33 -0.15 -12.09
C ALA A 210 13.85 -0.32 -11.98
N ASP A 211 14.54 -0.49 -13.12
CA ASP A 211 16.01 -0.53 -13.16
C ASP A 211 16.65 0.84 -12.89
N ALA A 212 15.88 1.91 -13.10
CA ALA A 212 16.22 3.27 -12.73
C ALA A 212 14.98 3.98 -12.15
N PRO A 213 15.14 4.93 -11.21
CA PRO A 213 14.02 5.68 -10.66
C PRO A 213 13.20 6.36 -11.77
N VAL A 214 11.92 6.03 -11.85
CA VAL A 214 10.98 6.70 -12.76
C VAL A 214 10.41 7.90 -12.01
N LYS A 215 10.63 9.12 -12.53
CA LYS A 215 10.08 10.34 -11.94
C LYS A 215 8.56 10.42 -12.16
N GLY A 216 7.80 10.25 -11.07
CA GLY A 216 6.35 10.47 -11.02
C GLY A 216 5.51 9.34 -11.61
N GLY A 217 4.31 9.15 -11.05
CA GLY A 217 3.28 8.22 -11.55
C GLY A 217 3.41 6.78 -11.04
N HIS A 218 2.55 5.89 -11.56
CA HIS A 218 2.58 4.44 -11.30
C HIS A 218 3.74 3.70 -12.01
N GLY A 219 4.74 4.40 -12.56
CA GLY A 219 5.76 3.80 -13.41
C GLY A 219 5.16 3.04 -14.60
N SER A 220 5.82 1.99 -15.06
CA SER A 220 5.31 1.05 -16.09
C SER A 220 4.30 0.02 -15.56
N ALA A 221 3.53 0.37 -14.52
CA ALA A 221 2.53 -0.53 -13.95
C ALA A 221 1.39 -0.80 -14.94
N THR A 222 0.93 -2.05 -14.97
CA THR A 222 -0.25 -2.48 -15.71
C THR A 222 -1.50 -2.25 -14.87
N LEU A 223 -2.50 -1.60 -15.46
CA LEU A 223 -3.82 -1.44 -14.87
C LEU A 223 -4.66 -2.70 -15.11
N LEU A 224 -5.28 -3.19 -14.04
CA LEU A 224 -6.23 -4.30 -14.04
C LEU A 224 -7.53 -3.87 -13.35
N ARG A 225 -8.59 -4.66 -13.53
CA ARG A 225 -9.81 -4.57 -12.72
C ARG A 225 -10.12 -5.93 -12.09
N THR A 226 -10.57 -5.93 -10.84
CA THR A 226 -11.01 -7.16 -10.16
C THR A 226 -12.36 -7.64 -10.71
N ASP A 227 -12.55 -8.96 -10.73
CA ASP A 227 -13.82 -9.61 -11.09
C ASP A 227 -14.83 -9.60 -9.92
N ALA A 228 -15.96 -10.30 -10.10
CA ALA A 228 -17.02 -10.40 -9.09
C ALA A 228 -16.54 -11.04 -7.76
N GLN A 229 -15.46 -11.80 -7.78
CA GLN A 229 -14.84 -12.44 -6.61
C GLN A 229 -13.67 -11.61 -6.07
N GLY A 230 -13.50 -10.37 -6.54
CA GLY A 230 -12.42 -9.48 -6.14
C GLY A 230 -11.06 -9.93 -6.66
N GLN A 231 -11.01 -10.79 -7.69
CA GLN A 231 -9.78 -11.40 -8.18
C GLN A 231 -9.31 -10.76 -9.48
N ALA A 232 -8.01 -10.75 -9.69
CA ALA A 232 -7.39 -10.45 -10.98
C ALA A 232 -6.07 -11.23 -11.11
N SER A 233 -5.57 -11.33 -12.35
CA SER A 233 -4.35 -12.07 -12.65
C SER A 233 -3.45 -11.31 -13.61
N PHE A 234 -2.15 -11.48 -13.48
CA PHE A 234 -1.14 -10.88 -14.37
C PHE A 234 0.00 -11.86 -14.64
N LYS A 235 0.73 -11.61 -15.73
CA LYS A 235 1.88 -12.44 -16.12
C LYS A 235 3.12 -11.92 -15.42
N VAL A 236 3.83 -12.81 -14.74
CA VAL A 236 5.13 -12.48 -14.16
C VAL A 236 6.16 -12.48 -15.29
N THR A 237 6.60 -11.31 -15.72
CA THR A 237 7.48 -11.15 -16.90
C THR A 237 8.97 -11.06 -16.55
N SER A 238 9.32 -10.90 -15.29
CA SER A 238 10.71 -10.72 -14.86
C SER A 238 10.93 -11.17 -13.41
N ALA A 239 12.16 -11.58 -13.11
CA ALA A 239 12.62 -11.89 -11.76
C ALA A 239 13.06 -10.59 -11.07
N LYS A 240 12.11 -9.93 -10.40
CA LYS A 240 12.27 -8.63 -9.73
C LYS A 240 11.42 -8.58 -8.46
N THR A 241 11.54 -7.49 -7.70
CA THR A 241 10.54 -7.14 -6.69
C THR A 241 9.31 -6.57 -7.38
N TRP A 242 8.18 -7.24 -7.24
CA TRP A 242 6.88 -6.81 -7.73
C TRP A 242 6.09 -6.08 -6.65
N TYR A 243 5.14 -5.25 -7.08
CA TYR A 243 4.14 -4.65 -6.21
C TYR A 243 2.76 -4.62 -6.87
N ILE A 244 1.74 -4.67 -6.02
CA ILE A 244 0.34 -4.47 -6.37
C ILE A 244 -0.16 -3.35 -5.48
N HIS A 245 -0.91 -2.39 -6.00
CA HIS A 245 -1.55 -1.39 -5.17
C HIS A 245 -2.89 -0.92 -5.71
N THR A 246 -3.72 -0.38 -4.82
CA THR A 246 -5.05 0.12 -5.12
C THR A 246 -5.50 1.16 -4.09
N ASN A 247 -6.46 1.98 -4.49
CA ASN A 247 -7.15 2.94 -3.65
C ASN A 247 -8.65 2.71 -3.78
N HIS A 248 -9.32 2.40 -2.68
CA HIS A 248 -10.75 2.21 -2.63
C HIS A 248 -11.38 3.36 -1.86
N MET A 249 -12.02 4.28 -2.59
CA MET A 249 -12.68 5.45 -2.01
C MET A 249 -14.19 5.38 -2.20
N VAL A 250 -14.92 5.40 -1.10
CA VAL A 250 -16.39 5.23 -1.08
C VAL A 250 -17.05 6.28 -0.20
N PRO A 251 -18.35 6.58 -0.43
CA PRO A 251 -19.12 7.39 0.49
C PRO A 251 -19.08 6.81 1.91
N SER A 252 -18.97 7.70 2.89
CA SER A 252 -18.91 7.34 4.30
C SER A 252 -20.32 7.24 4.90
N THR A 253 -20.48 6.35 5.88
CA THR A 253 -21.66 6.30 6.75
C THR A 253 -21.47 7.07 8.06
N GLN A 254 -20.26 7.56 8.33
CA GLN A 254 -19.95 8.34 9.53
C GLN A 254 -20.39 9.79 9.34
N LYS A 255 -21.16 10.35 10.28
CA LYS A 255 -21.75 11.70 10.16
C LYS A 255 -20.76 12.84 9.91
N SER A 256 -19.50 12.70 10.34
CA SER A 256 -18.47 13.73 10.20
C SER A 256 -17.60 13.59 8.95
N LEU A 257 -17.85 12.59 8.10
CA LEU A 257 -17.09 12.31 6.90
C LEU A 257 -18.05 12.08 5.74
N ASP A 258 -17.75 12.65 4.59
CA ASP A 258 -18.47 12.41 3.35
C ASP A 258 -17.94 11.16 2.63
N PHE A 259 -16.63 10.92 2.71
CA PHE A 259 -15.97 9.77 2.07
C PHE A 259 -14.89 9.14 2.97
N VAL A 260 -14.62 7.87 2.74
CA VAL A 260 -13.47 7.13 3.31
C VAL A 260 -12.66 6.54 2.17
N SER A 261 -11.34 6.63 2.26
CA SER A 261 -10.37 6.05 1.33
C SER A 261 -9.45 5.09 2.07
N ASP A 262 -9.51 3.80 1.73
CA ASP A 262 -8.50 2.84 2.16
C ASP A 262 -7.57 2.54 1.00
N ARG A 263 -6.26 2.67 1.24
CA ARG A 263 -5.21 2.37 0.27
C ARG A 263 -4.50 1.10 0.68
N ALA A 264 -4.29 0.19 -0.26
CA ALA A 264 -3.58 -1.05 0.00
C ALA A 264 -2.43 -1.24 -0.98
N SER A 265 -1.31 -1.76 -0.49
CA SER A 265 -0.22 -2.26 -1.32
C SER A 265 0.26 -3.63 -0.84
N LEU A 266 0.80 -4.42 -1.76
CA LEU A 266 1.50 -5.67 -1.48
C LEU A 266 2.76 -5.76 -2.32
N SER A 267 3.93 -5.95 -1.71
CA SER A 267 5.18 -6.24 -2.43
C SER A 267 5.65 -7.67 -2.19
N PHE A 268 6.37 -8.23 -3.15
CA PHE A 268 6.97 -9.56 -3.06
C PHE A 268 8.07 -9.72 -4.11
N ASP A 269 8.99 -10.65 -3.87
CA ASP A 269 10.05 -10.96 -4.82
C ASP A 269 9.71 -12.17 -5.69
N ILE A 270 10.10 -12.09 -6.96
CA ILE A 270 10.18 -13.24 -7.87
C ILE A 270 11.66 -13.53 -8.09
N SER A 271 12.13 -14.68 -7.62
CA SER A 271 13.55 -15.06 -7.75
C SER A 271 13.86 -15.62 -9.14
N PRO A 272 15.08 -15.39 -9.66
CA PRO A 272 15.59 -16.14 -10.80
C PRO A 272 15.62 -17.62 -10.41
N HIS A 273 14.80 -18.44 -11.04
CA HIS A 273 14.89 -19.89 -10.85
C HIS A 273 16.09 -20.36 -11.68
N ALA A 274 17.03 -21.07 -11.05
CA ALA A 274 18.04 -21.79 -11.80
C ALA A 274 17.31 -22.79 -12.71
N GLY A 275 17.38 -22.58 -14.02
CA GLY A 275 16.94 -23.59 -14.97
C GLY A 275 17.74 -24.86 -14.70
N HIS A 276 17.03 -25.97 -14.50
CA HIS A 276 17.61 -27.30 -14.64
C HIS A 276 17.85 -27.57 -16.12
#